data_AF-A0A149TMN2-F1
#
_entry.id   AF-A0A149TMN2-F1
#
_cell.length_a   1.000
_cell.length_b   1.000
_cell.length_c   1.000
_cell.angle_alpha   90.00
_cell.angle_beta   90.00
_cell.angle_gamma   90.00
#
_symmetry.space_group_name_H-M   'P 1'
#
loop_
_entity.id
_entity.type
_entity.pdbx_description
1 polymer ?
#
loop_
_entity_poly.entity_id
_entity_poly.type
_entity_poly.pdbx_seq_one_letter_code
_entity_poly.pdbx_strand_id
1 'polypeptide(L)'
;MKGVKRIDLGRDVPEQVADWLTDAAFTLAAMPANGCWPGGMRSYWPDIVADRDDLDWPMESDIRPPMPTSDEVSRMDLALSWVPMVTDRGQKTVVNMRLIVHPISGQQRWTWAKIGRKLGISHHTAKAWHALACSAMAQKIRQPAFFTSHIAHFEHM
;
A
#
# COMPACT_ATOMS: atom_id res chain seq x y z
N MET A 1 11.27 -5.30 19.33
CA MET A 1 9.79 -5.30 19.18
C MET A 1 9.38 -3.88 18.83
N LYS A 2 9.00 -3.60 17.58
CA LYS A 2 8.41 -2.29 17.24
C LYS A 2 7.07 -2.19 18.01
N GLY A 3 6.81 -1.05 18.64
CA GLY A 3 5.58 -0.86 19.42
C GLY A 3 4.33 -1.09 18.58
N VAL A 4 3.24 -1.53 19.21
CA VAL A 4 1.95 -1.73 18.54
C VAL A 4 1.50 -0.40 17.95
N LYS A 5 1.55 -0.27 16.62
CA LYS A 5 1.08 0.92 15.91
C LYS A 5 -0.45 0.91 15.94
N ARG A 6 -1.06 1.91 16.58
CA ARG A 6 -2.51 2.12 16.65
C ARG A 6 -2.85 3.48 16.04
N ILE A 7 -4.07 3.64 15.54
CA ILE A 7 -4.56 4.95 15.10
C ILE A 7 -4.94 5.75 16.35
N ASP A 8 -4.30 6.91 16.52
CA ASP A 8 -4.65 7.89 17.54
C ASP A 8 -5.61 8.92 16.93
N LEU A 9 -6.87 8.89 17.36
CA LEU A 9 -7.90 9.82 16.86
C LEU A 9 -7.66 11.28 17.27
N GLY A 10 -6.83 11.52 18.30
CA GLY A 10 -6.43 12.86 18.75
C GLY A 10 -5.31 13.50 17.91
N ARG A 11 -4.67 12.74 17.02
CA ARG A 11 -3.66 13.23 16.05
C ARG A 11 -4.27 13.41 14.66
N ASP A 12 -3.46 13.88 13.72
CA ASP A 12 -3.86 13.98 12.32
C ASP A 12 -4.09 12.58 11.73
N VAL A 13 -5.35 12.16 11.65
CA VAL A 13 -5.75 10.83 11.16
C VAL A 13 -5.43 10.66 9.68
N PRO A 14 -5.69 11.64 8.78
CA PRO A 14 -5.22 11.59 7.39
C PRO A 14 -3.73 11.28 7.22
N GLU A 15 -2.85 11.94 8.00
CA GLU A 15 -1.41 11.69 7.98
C GLU A 15 -1.10 10.26 8.44
N GLN A 16 -1.70 9.82 9.55
CA GLN A 16 -1.56 8.44 10.02
C GLN A 16 -2.03 7.41 8.98
N VAL A 17 -3.12 7.67 8.26
CA VAL A 17 -3.57 6.80 7.17
C VAL A 17 -2.50 6.70 6.07
N ALA A 18 -1.87 7.81 5.70
CA ALA A 18 -0.80 7.80 4.71
C ALA A 18 0.42 6.99 5.20
N ASP A 19 0.78 7.09 6.47
CA ASP A 19 1.85 6.30 7.08
C ASP A 19 1.52 4.81 7.11
N TRP A 20 0.28 4.46 7.46
CA TRP A 20 -0.17 3.06 7.48
C TRP A 20 -0.20 2.46 6.07
N LEU A 21 -0.63 3.20 5.06
CA LEU A 21 -0.56 2.77 3.66
C LEU A 21 0.89 2.60 3.19
N THR A 22 1.79 3.47 3.66
CA THR A 22 3.22 3.36 3.37
C THR A 22 3.79 2.09 4.00
N ASP A 23 3.53 1.84 5.28
CA ASP A 23 3.95 0.60 5.96
C ASP A 23 3.36 -0.64 5.28
N ALA A 24 2.08 -0.60 4.89
CA ALA A 24 1.43 -1.69 4.18
C ALA A 24 2.10 -1.97 2.83
N ALA A 25 2.51 -0.93 2.10
CA ALA A 25 3.25 -1.07 0.85
C ALA A 25 4.59 -1.79 1.05
N PHE A 26 5.33 -1.42 2.10
CA PHE A 26 6.58 -2.08 2.48
C PHE A 26 6.38 -3.55 2.84
N THR A 27 5.38 -3.84 3.69
CA THR A 27 5.04 -5.22 4.08
C THR A 27 4.65 -6.04 2.85
N LEU A 28 3.81 -5.50 1.97
CA LEU A 28 3.37 -6.16 0.74
C LEU A 28 4.53 -6.46 -0.20
N ALA A 29 5.45 -5.50 -0.35
CA ALA A 29 6.66 -5.67 -1.16
C ALA A 29 7.60 -6.75 -0.61
N ALA A 30 7.61 -6.96 0.71
CA ALA A 30 8.40 -8.00 1.36
C ALA A 30 7.74 -9.39 1.35
N MET A 31 6.47 -9.50 0.93
CA MET A 31 5.81 -10.79 0.83
C MET A 31 6.42 -11.63 -0.30
N PRO A 32 6.59 -12.95 -0.09
CA PRO A 32 7.01 -13.84 -1.16
C PRO A 32 5.92 -13.92 -2.23
N ALA A 33 6.30 -13.66 -3.49
CA ALA A 33 5.38 -13.77 -4.63
C ALA A 33 4.85 -15.20 -4.89
N ASN A 34 5.41 -16.21 -4.22
CA ASN A 34 5.07 -17.63 -4.38
C ASN A 34 4.40 -18.16 -3.10
N GLY A 35 3.06 -18.12 -3.04
CA GLY A 35 2.30 -18.41 -1.80
C GLY A 35 1.38 -19.63 -1.82
N CYS A 36 1.10 -20.25 -2.97
CA CYS A 36 0.28 -21.47 -3.01
C CYS A 36 1.08 -22.61 -3.61
N TRP A 37 1.47 -23.55 -2.76
CA TRP A 37 2.01 -24.85 -3.18
C TRP A 37 0.90 -25.92 -3.18
N PRO A 38 0.92 -26.86 -4.15
CA PRO A 38 1.90 -26.97 -5.22
C PRO A 38 1.73 -25.84 -6.25
N GLY A 39 2.84 -25.24 -6.66
CA GLY A 39 2.82 -24.21 -7.70
C GLY A 39 2.15 -24.80 -8.94
N GLY A 40 1.11 -24.15 -9.45
CA GLY A 40 0.36 -24.64 -10.59
C GLY A 40 1.27 -25.06 -11.75
N MET A 41 0.81 -26.05 -12.53
CA MET A 41 1.49 -26.58 -13.72
C MET A 41 2.09 -25.44 -14.57
N ARG A 42 3.43 -25.32 -14.58
CA ARG A 42 4.17 -24.24 -15.26
C ARG A 42 4.40 -24.48 -16.76
N SER A 43 3.64 -25.39 -17.37
CA SER A 43 4.05 -25.98 -18.65
C SER A 43 3.71 -25.15 -19.91
N TYR A 44 3.14 -23.94 -19.82
CA TYR A 44 2.75 -23.19 -21.03
C TYR A 44 2.66 -21.66 -20.93
N TRP A 45 3.23 -21.04 -19.89
CA TRP A 45 3.24 -19.57 -19.85
C TRP A 45 4.53 -19.06 -20.50
N PRO A 46 4.48 -18.24 -21.57
CA PRO A 46 5.67 -17.62 -22.14
C PRO A 46 6.35 -16.74 -21.08
N ASP A 47 7.67 -16.62 -21.15
CA ASP A 47 8.44 -15.79 -20.22
C ASP A 47 7.83 -14.38 -20.12
N ILE A 48 7.64 -13.89 -18.89
CA ILE A 48 7.17 -12.53 -18.65
C ILE A 48 8.23 -11.59 -19.23
N VAL A 49 7.89 -10.92 -20.33
CA VAL A 49 8.72 -9.88 -20.92
C VAL A 49 8.67 -8.66 -19.99
N ALA A 50 9.77 -8.38 -19.31
CA ALA A 50 9.93 -7.19 -18.48
C ALA A 50 9.78 -5.93 -19.35
N ASP A 51 9.02 -4.94 -18.88
CA ASP A 51 8.95 -3.63 -19.55
C ASP A 51 10.31 -2.92 -19.39
N ARG A 52 10.64 -1.95 -20.25
CA ARG A 52 11.91 -1.21 -20.14
C ARG A 52 12.07 -0.53 -18.78
N ASP A 53 10.96 -0.09 -18.20
CA ASP A 53 10.91 0.48 -16.85
C ASP A 53 11.18 -0.54 -15.73
N ASP A 54 11.02 -1.85 -16.00
CA ASP A 54 11.39 -2.94 -15.09
C ASP A 54 12.88 -3.31 -15.20
N LEU A 55 13.53 -3.02 -16.34
CA LEU A 55 14.96 -3.29 -16.57
C LEU A 55 15.89 -2.28 -15.87
N ASP A 56 15.44 -1.04 -15.68
CA ASP A 56 16.16 -0.01 -14.90
C ASP A 56 16.11 -0.28 -13.39
N TRP A 57 15.30 -1.26 -12.98
CA TRP A 57 15.25 -1.71 -11.62
C TRP A 57 16.36 -2.72 -11.39
N PRO A 58 17.34 -2.46 -10.50
CA PRO A 58 18.40 -3.42 -10.26
C PRO A 58 17.76 -4.71 -9.79
N MET A 59 17.87 -5.75 -10.62
CA MET A 59 17.54 -7.12 -10.29
C MET A 59 18.65 -7.68 -9.38
N GLU A 60 19.09 -6.87 -8.40
CA GLU A 60 20.16 -7.16 -7.47
C GLU A 60 19.73 -8.34 -6.59
N SER A 61 20.05 -9.53 -7.11
CA SER A 61 20.68 -10.67 -6.44
C SER A 61 20.23 -10.90 -5.01
N ASP A 62 19.40 -11.93 -4.80
CA ASP A 62 19.26 -12.75 -3.59
C ASP A 62 18.97 -12.07 -2.23
N ILE A 63 18.99 -10.75 -2.14
CA ILE A 63 18.70 -9.98 -0.93
C ILE A 63 17.18 -9.89 -0.82
N ARG A 64 16.60 -10.87 -0.12
CA ARG A 64 15.21 -10.78 0.27
C ARG A 64 15.08 -9.87 1.49
N PRO A 65 14.13 -8.93 1.51
CA PRO A 65 13.80 -8.23 2.75
C PRO A 65 13.41 -9.26 3.81
N PRO A 66 13.59 -8.94 5.11
CA PRO A 66 13.17 -9.83 6.17
C PRO A 66 11.68 -10.16 6.02
N MET A 67 11.34 -11.44 6.23
CA MET A 67 9.95 -11.88 6.17
C MET A 67 9.11 -11.07 7.16
N PRO A 68 7.95 -10.53 6.74
CA PRO A 68 7.10 -9.75 7.63
C PRO A 68 6.53 -10.65 8.74
N THR A 69 6.37 -10.06 9.92
CA THR A 69 5.71 -10.70 11.06
C THR A 69 4.19 -10.79 10.84
N SER A 70 3.53 -11.72 11.53
CA SER A 70 2.06 -11.86 11.44
C SER A 70 1.32 -10.55 11.76
N ASP A 71 1.82 -9.78 12.72
CA ASP A 71 1.25 -8.49 13.13
C ASP A 71 1.43 -7.39 12.06
N GLU A 72 2.56 -7.39 11.35
CA GLU A 72 2.77 -6.51 10.18
C GLU A 72 1.82 -6.88 9.04
N VAL A 73 1.59 -8.17 8.80
CA VAL A 73 0.62 -8.66 7.79
C VAL A 73 -0.81 -8.27 8.17
N SER A 74 -1.23 -8.47 9.43
CA SER A 74 -2.57 -8.06 9.88
C SER A 74 -2.80 -6.55 9.75
N ARG A 75 -1.80 -5.72 10.06
CA ARG A 75 -1.87 -4.27 9.83
C ARG A 75 -1.95 -3.91 8.35
N MET A 76 -1.19 -4.60 7.50
CA MET A 76 -1.23 -4.42 6.05
C MET A 76 -2.64 -4.74 5.52
N ASP A 77 -3.21 -5.89 5.86
CA ASP A 77 -4.56 -6.29 5.44
C ASP A 77 -5.60 -5.24 5.88
N LEU A 78 -5.50 -4.76 7.11
CA LEU A 78 -6.36 -3.70 7.62
C LEU A 78 -6.21 -2.40 6.83
N ALA A 79 -4.99 -1.93 6.58
CA ALA A 79 -4.75 -0.69 5.82
C ALA A 79 -5.24 -0.80 4.36
N LEU A 80 -4.98 -1.94 3.71
CA LEU A 80 -5.42 -2.20 2.34
C LEU A 80 -6.95 -2.30 2.24
N SER A 81 -7.65 -2.74 3.31
CA SER A 81 -9.12 -2.73 3.38
C SER A 81 -9.74 -1.34 3.25
N TRP A 82 -8.97 -0.27 3.50
CA TRP A 82 -9.45 1.12 3.40
C TRP A 82 -9.47 1.65 1.97
N VAL A 83 -8.63 1.12 1.08
CA VAL A 83 -8.51 1.61 -0.31
C VAL A 83 -9.85 1.54 -1.07
N PRO A 84 -10.65 0.45 -0.97
CA PRO A 84 -11.98 0.39 -1.56
C PRO A 84 -12.93 1.51 -1.13
N MET A 85 -12.72 2.13 0.04
CA MET A 85 -13.59 3.17 0.59
C MET A 85 -13.54 4.49 -0.15
N VAL A 86 -12.44 4.74 -0.88
CA VAL A 86 -12.32 5.90 -1.77
C VAL A 86 -13.29 5.72 -2.93
N THR A 87 -14.19 6.67 -3.14
CA THR A 87 -15.20 6.59 -4.21
C THR A 87 -14.65 7.13 -5.53
N ASP A 88 -13.85 8.19 -5.47
CA ASP A 88 -13.24 8.78 -6.66
C ASP A 88 -12.20 7.82 -7.28
N ARG A 89 -12.40 7.51 -8.57
CA ARG A 89 -11.55 6.56 -9.29
C ARG A 89 -10.13 7.08 -9.47
N GLY A 90 -9.95 8.37 -9.76
CA GLY A 90 -8.64 8.99 -9.96
C GLY A 90 -7.80 8.96 -8.69
N GLN A 91 -8.39 9.35 -7.57
CA GLN A 91 -7.79 9.28 -6.25
C GLN A 91 -7.40 7.84 -5.87
N LYS A 92 -8.29 6.87 -6.09
CA LYS A 92 -8.02 5.45 -5.86
C LYS A 92 -6.86 4.94 -6.71
N THR A 93 -6.80 5.33 -7.99
CA THR A 93 -5.68 4.98 -8.88
C THR A 93 -4.36 5.55 -8.37
N VAL A 94 -4.34 6.81 -7.91
CA VAL A 94 -3.13 7.41 -7.33
C VAL A 94 -2.66 6.66 -6.09
N VAL A 95 -3.57 6.30 -5.18
CA VAL A 95 -3.24 5.49 -3.98
C VAL A 95 -2.62 4.16 -4.38
N ASN A 96 -3.26 3.41 -5.30
CA ASN A 96 -2.73 2.11 -5.75
C ASN A 96 -1.35 2.22 -6.41
N MET A 97 -1.11 3.26 -7.22
CA MET A 97 0.22 3.50 -7.80
C MET A 97 1.28 3.77 -6.71
N ARG A 98 0.90 4.48 -5.63
CA ARG A 98 1.80 4.78 -4.51
C ARG A 98 2.11 3.59 -3.62
N LEU A 99 1.30 2.52 -3.65
CA LEU A 99 1.58 1.26 -2.95
C LEU A 99 2.68 0.43 -3.61
N ILE A 100 3.10 0.75 -4.85
CA ILE A 100 4.14 -0.01 -5.54
C ILE A 100 5.52 0.56 -5.15
N VAL A 101 6.19 -0.16 -4.25
CA VAL A 101 7.48 0.24 -3.66
C VAL A 101 8.53 -0.85 -3.83
N HIS A 102 9.80 -0.45 -3.78
CA HIS A 102 10.90 -1.39 -3.73
C HIS A 102 11.00 -2.07 -2.37
N PRO A 103 11.02 -3.42 -2.29
CA PRO A 103 11.24 -4.11 -1.01
C PRO A 103 12.54 -3.74 -0.29
N ILE A 104 13.63 -3.48 -1.03
CA ILE A 104 14.96 -3.26 -0.41
C ILE A 104 15.21 -1.77 -0.18
N SER A 105 15.07 -0.96 -1.23
CA SER A 105 15.40 0.48 -1.15
C SER A 105 14.26 1.35 -0.62
N GLY A 106 13.04 0.81 -0.57
CA GLY A 106 11.85 1.57 -0.20
C GLY A 106 11.43 2.66 -1.15
N GLN A 107 12.12 2.79 -2.28
CA GLN A 107 11.79 3.79 -3.27
C GLN A 107 10.45 3.46 -3.92
N GLN A 108 9.61 4.48 -4.08
CA GLN A 108 8.34 4.28 -4.77
C GLN A 108 8.59 4.25 -6.28
N ARG A 109 8.10 3.20 -6.94
CA ARG A 109 8.18 3.05 -8.41
C ARG A 109 7.53 4.24 -9.11
N TRP A 110 6.40 4.67 -8.57
CA TRP A 110 5.61 5.79 -9.06
C TRP A 110 5.88 7.06 -8.26
N THR A 111 6.84 7.84 -8.74
CA THR A 111 7.04 9.22 -8.26
C THR A 111 5.85 10.10 -8.68
N TRP A 112 5.61 11.20 -7.96
CA TRP A 112 4.51 12.12 -8.30
C TRP A 112 4.56 12.61 -9.76
N ALA A 113 5.77 12.85 -10.28
CA ALA A 113 5.98 13.23 -11.66
C ALA A 113 5.62 12.10 -12.65
N LYS A 114 5.97 10.84 -12.33
CA LYS A 114 5.59 9.67 -13.15
C LYS A 114 4.07 9.46 -13.15
N ILE A 115 3.42 9.61 -11.98
CA ILE A 115 1.95 9.53 -11.86
C ILE A 115 1.28 10.62 -12.69
N GLY A 116 1.75 11.87 -12.55
CA GLY A 116 1.22 13.00 -13.32
C GLY A 116 1.29 12.75 -14.82
N ARG A 117 2.45 12.34 -15.35
CA ARG A 117 2.61 11.99 -16.76
C ARG A 117 1.71 10.84 -17.19
N LYS A 118 1.61 9.77 -16.38
CA LYS A 118 0.80 8.58 -16.70
C LYS A 118 -0.69 8.89 -16.76
N LEU A 119 -1.17 9.79 -15.90
CA LEU A 119 -2.59 10.17 -15.80
C LEU A 119 -2.96 11.44 -16.58
N GLY A 120 -1.99 12.12 -17.21
CA GLY A 120 -2.22 13.39 -17.91
C GLY A 120 -2.54 14.56 -16.98
N ILE A 121 -2.05 14.55 -15.73
CA ILE A 121 -2.28 15.58 -14.71
C ILE A 121 -0.97 16.15 -14.17
N SER A 122 -1.03 17.29 -13.48
CA SER A 122 0.15 17.84 -12.81
C SER A 122 0.56 16.98 -11.60
N HIS A 123 1.85 16.98 -11.25
CA HIS A 123 2.33 16.27 -10.07
C HIS A 123 1.75 16.83 -8.76
N HIS A 124 1.43 18.13 -8.72
CA HIS A 124 0.71 18.76 -7.60
C HIS A 124 -0.71 18.20 -7.48
N THR A 125 -1.41 18.01 -8.60
CA THR A 125 -2.74 17.39 -8.64
C THR A 125 -2.70 15.95 -8.14
N ALA A 126 -1.70 15.17 -8.58
CA ALA A 126 -1.51 13.81 -8.07
C ALA A 126 -1.29 13.78 -6.55
N LYS A 127 -0.44 14.67 -6.02
CA LYS A 127 -0.21 14.80 -4.56
C LYS A 127 -1.50 15.20 -3.82
N ALA A 128 -2.26 16.15 -4.38
CA ALA A 128 -3.54 16.58 -3.80
C ALA A 128 -4.57 15.44 -3.80
N TRP A 129 -4.69 14.67 -4.89
CA TRP A 129 -5.60 13.52 -4.96
C TRP A 129 -5.26 12.45 -3.94
N HIS A 130 -3.97 12.19 -3.69
CA HIS A 130 -3.56 11.28 -2.62
C HIS A 130 -3.98 11.80 -1.24
N ALA A 131 -3.74 13.08 -0.94
CA ALA A 131 -4.14 13.68 0.33
C ALA A 131 -5.67 13.66 0.54
N LEU A 132 -6.44 13.91 -0.52
CA LEU A 132 -7.90 13.82 -0.52
C LEU A 132 -8.38 12.39 -0.25
N ALA A 133 -7.74 11.38 -0.86
CA ALA A 133 -8.04 9.98 -0.57
C ALA A 133 -7.79 9.62 0.90
N CYS A 134 -6.63 10.01 1.45
CA CYS A 134 -6.31 9.78 2.87
C CYS A 134 -7.33 10.45 3.78
N SER A 135 -7.78 11.67 3.43
CA SER A 135 -8.81 12.40 4.16
C SER A 135 -10.16 11.69 4.11
N ALA A 136 -10.56 11.17 2.94
CA ALA A 136 -11.80 10.43 2.77
C ALA A 136 -11.81 9.10 3.56
N MET A 137 -10.68 8.38 3.57
CA MET A 137 -10.52 7.18 4.40
C MET A 137 -10.57 7.54 5.89
N ALA A 138 -9.82 8.57 6.32
CA ALA A 138 -9.81 9.03 7.70
C ALA A 138 -11.20 9.43 8.21
N GLN A 139 -12.00 10.10 7.37
CA GLN A 139 -13.37 10.47 7.72
C GLN A 139 -14.23 9.23 8.00
N LYS A 140 -14.07 8.16 7.21
CA LYS A 140 -14.80 6.90 7.41
C LYS A 140 -14.31 6.13 8.63
N ILE A 141 -13.00 6.09 8.86
CA ILE A 141 -12.40 5.48 10.05
C ILE A 141 -12.89 6.15 11.33
N ARG A 142 -13.11 7.47 11.33
CA ARG A 142 -13.66 8.18 12.49
C ARG A 142 -15.12 7.83 12.81
N GLN A 143 -15.86 7.19 11.90
CA GLN A 143 -17.26 6.86 12.13
C GLN A 143 -17.37 5.62 13.03
N PRO A 144 -18.12 5.66 14.15
CA PRO A 144 -18.23 4.53 15.09
C PRO A 144 -18.75 3.24 14.46
N ALA A 145 -19.66 3.37 13.47
CA ALA A 145 -20.25 2.24 12.75
C ALA A 145 -19.24 1.48 11.87
N PHE A 146 -18.08 2.08 11.57
CA PHE A 146 -17.02 1.42 10.83
C PHE A 146 -16.43 0.25 11.63
N PHE A 147 -16.32 0.43 12.95
CA PHE A 147 -15.66 -0.55 13.81
C PHE A 147 -16.49 -1.81 13.98
N THR A 148 -17.82 -1.74 14.10
CA THR A 148 -18.70 -2.89 14.41
C THR A 148 -18.57 -4.10 13.45
N SER A 149 -17.96 -3.94 12.28
CA SER A 149 -17.74 -5.02 11.29
C SER A 149 -16.31 -5.61 11.26
N HIS A 150 -15.33 -5.03 11.97
CA HIS A 150 -13.90 -5.38 11.84
C HIS A 150 -13.12 -5.50 13.18
N ILE A 151 -13.79 -5.76 14.32
CA ILE A 151 -13.17 -5.59 15.66
C ILE A 151 -12.39 -6.81 16.14
N ALA A 152 -11.06 -6.73 16.04
CA ALA A 152 -10.15 -7.25 17.07
C ALA A 152 -9.02 -6.28 17.47
N HIS A 153 -8.94 -5.07 16.91
CA HIS A 153 -7.72 -4.24 17.00
C HIS A 153 -7.87 -2.79 17.51
N PHE A 154 -9.04 -2.38 18.00
CA PHE A 154 -9.24 -1.01 18.50
C PHE A 154 -9.85 -1.01 19.91
N GLU A 155 -9.21 -0.35 20.88
CA GLU A 155 -9.81 -0.04 22.18
C GLU A 155 -10.39 1.37 22.16
N HIS A 156 -11.63 1.49 22.64
CA HIS A 156 -12.22 2.76 23.07
C HIS A 156 -11.61 3.12 24.43
N MET A 157 -11.07 4.34 24.55
CA MET A 157 -10.93 5.00 25.86
C MET A 157 -12.25 5.67 26.22
#